data_AF-A0A0F9VRS9-F1
#
_entry.id   AF-A0A0F9VRS9-F1
#
_cell.length_a   1.000
_cell.length_b   1.000
_cell.length_c   1.000
_cell.angle_alpha   90.00
_cell.angle_beta   90.00
_cell.angle_gamma   90.00
#
_symmetry.space_group_name_H-M   'P 1'
#
loop_
_entity.id
_entity.type
_entity.pdbx_description
1 polymer ?
#
loop_
_entity_poly.entity_id
_entity_poly.type
_entity_poly.pdbx_seq_one_letter_code
_entity_poly.pdbx_strand_id
1 'polypeptide(L)'
;MNCLGATRIKSGDGLKSVTAGITASTTQTQGQQPLVSDLNEVSVVANLDDVVTLPEAVAGRETTIVNDGANTLQIFPASGDDLGNGINISTQLETNEQVEFISFSSTTWKIEASTEIFHAEMHDEDNSDAFVIAAQNNVQGYHSAGLVMGDVAGWVFDAGGAGTSFPIASIADAGSGDITVTTTGTHGLAIGDIVTHSNLSDAAYEGVFVVKTVPTTTTYTVTAVFTATDTGTMDQPATLSVNDIAVGAYAIDYSLSGTTATNNETFDFEIYRNADKVVGTKRTSKFGTGGDFRTVAGCSIVDIASGDKVCLVLENQDTAGNFTIEDISVRLIRL
;
A
#
# COMPACT_ATOMS: atom_id res chain seq x y z
N MET A 1 -20.67 -57.98 40.99
CA MET A 1 -19.58 -56.99 40.98
C MET A 1 -19.70 -56.27 39.64
N ASN A 2 -20.53 -55.22 39.59
CA ASN A 2 -20.90 -54.57 38.32
C ASN A 2 -19.95 -53.38 38.12
N CYS A 3 -18.95 -53.56 37.26
CA CYS A 3 -18.06 -52.50 36.82
C CYS A 3 -18.85 -51.62 35.83
N LEU A 4 -19.43 -50.53 36.33
CA LEU A 4 -19.90 -49.44 35.47
C LEU A 4 -18.66 -48.76 34.89
N GLY A 5 -18.44 -48.96 33.58
CA GLY A 5 -17.45 -48.23 32.81
C GLY A 5 -17.79 -46.75 32.82
N ALA A 6 -17.22 -46.01 33.75
CA ALA A 6 -17.21 -44.56 33.69
C ALA A 6 -16.24 -44.16 32.57
N THR A 7 -16.78 -43.71 31.44
CA THR A 7 -16.02 -42.89 30.49
C THR A 7 -15.59 -41.63 31.24
N ARG A 8 -14.35 -41.66 31.73
CA ARG A 8 -13.72 -40.52 32.39
C ARG A 8 -13.38 -39.51 31.29
N ILE A 9 -14.32 -38.66 30.91
CA ILE A 9 -13.95 -37.38 30.28
C ILE A 9 -13.13 -36.66 31.34
N LYS A 10 -11.85 -36.46 31.08
CA LYS A 10 -11.02 -35.64 31.98
C LYS A 10 -11.65 -34.25 31.94
N SER A 11 -12.11 -33.75 33.08
CA SER A 11 -12.38 -32.33 33.26
C SER A 11 -11.07 -31.59 32.98
N GLY A 12 -10.91 -31.08 31.76
CA GLY A 12 -9.67 -30.46 31.26
C GLY A 12 -9.18 -30.90 29.87
N ASP A 13 -10.01 -31.47 29.00
CA ASP A 13 -9.69 -31.38 27.55
C ASP A 13 -9.78 -29.90 27.18
N GLY A 14 -8.68 -29.30 26.72
CA GLY A 14 -8.57 -27.88 26.35
C GLY A 14 -9.42 -27.51 25.13
N LEU A 15 -10.73 -27.69 25.26
CA LEU A 15 -11.72 -27.30 24.27
C LEU A 15 -11.86 -25.78 24.32
N LYS A 16 -11.55 -25.13 23.19
CA LYS A 16 -11.79 -23.70 22.97
C LYS A 16 -13.29 -23.41 23.19
N SER A 17 -13.60 -22.33 23.89
CA SER A 17 -14.98 -21.82 23.95
C SER A 17 -15.42 -21.34 22.57
N VAL A 18 -16.69 -21.57 22.21
CA VAL A 18 -17.20 -21.29 20.85
C VAL A 18 -18.47 -20.46 20.93
N THR A 19 -18.50 -19.38 20.14
CA THR A 19 -19.74 -18.65 19.81
C THR A 19 -19.90 -18.63 18.29
N ALA A 20 -21.07 -19.06 17.82
CA ALA A 20 -21.41 -19.11 16.40
C ALA A 20 -22.64 -18.26 16.09
N GLY A 21 -22.83 -17.91 14.82
CA GLY A 21 -23.99 -17.13 14.39
C GLY A 21 -23.92 -15.65 14.74
N ILE A 22 -22.72 -15.09 14.94
CA ILE A 22 -22.56 -13.67 15.30
C ILE A 22 -23.00 -12.80 14.11
N THR A 23 -23.76 -11.74 14.43
CA THR A 23 -24.05 -10.63 13.52
C THR A 23 -23.13 -9.47 13.89
N ALA A 24 -22.29 -9.04 12.95
CA ALA A 24 -21.42 -7.89 13.12
C ALA A 24 -22.24 -6.60 13.31
N SER A 25 -21.67 -5.63 14.02
CA SER A 25 -22.35 -4.35 14.26
C SER A 25 -22.22 -3.45 13.03
N THR A 26 -23.34 -2.88 12.59
CA THR A 26 -23.36 -1.93 11.47
C THR A 26 -22.92 -0.52 11.85
N THR A 27 -22.50 -0.30 13.10
CA THR A 27 -22.12 1.03 13.61
C THR A 27 -20.67 1.39 13.32
N GLN A 28 -19.88 0.45 12.79
CA GLN A 28 -18.48 0.66 12.33
C GLN A 28 -17.61 1.40 13.36
N THR A 29 -17.74 1.04 14.64
CA THR A 29 -17.14 1.74 15.78
C THR A 29 -16.53 0.76 16.77
N GLN A 30 -15.34 1.09 17.28
CA GLN A 30 -14.65 0.32 18.31
C GLN A 30 -15.52 0.13 19.56
N GLY A 31 -15.47 -1.06 20.15
CA GLY A 31 -16.23 -1.44 21.35
C GLY A 31 -17.58 -2.07 21.06
N GLN A 32 -18.00 -2.10 19.79
CA GLN A 32 -19.25 -2.71 19.37
C GLN A 32 -19.05 -4.18 19.02
N GLN A 33 -20.08 -4.97 19.28
CA GLN A 33 -20.08 -6.43 19.17
C GLN A 33 -18.82 -7.07 19.77
N PRO A 34 -18.59 -6.92 21.10
CA PRO A 34 -17.42 -7.50 21.76
C PRO A 34 -17.48 -9.03 21.72
N LEU A 35 -16.35 -9.64 21.35
CA LEU A 35 -16.18 -11.08 21.30
C LEU A 35 -15.86 -11.64 22.68
N VAL A 36 -16.40 -12.83 22.98
CA VAL A 36 -16.35 -13.42 24.34
C VAL A 36 -15.85 -14.87 24.36
N SER A 37 -15.70 -15.50 23.19
CA SER A 37 -15.24 -16.88 23.06
C SER A 37 -13.84 -16.95 22.45
N ASP A 38 -13.19 -18.10 22.61
CA ASP A 38 -11.89 -18.37 21.99
C ASP A 38 -12.05 -18.59 20.48
N LEU A 39 -13.19 -19.11 20.02
CA LEU A 39 -13.57 -19.24 18.61
C LEU A 39 -14.90 -18.53 18.34
N ASN A 40 -14.90 -17.60 17.40
CA ASN A 40 -16.05 -16.74 17.07
C ASN A 40 -16.36 -16.84 15.58
N GLU A 41 -17.53 -17.35 15.22
CA GLU A 41 -18.02 -17.35 13.83
C GLU A 41 -18.98 -16.17 13.64
N VAL A 42 -18.57 -15.24 12.78
CA VAL A 42 -19.35 -14.10 12.32
C VAL A 42 -20.05 -14.48 11.03
N SER A 43 -21.26 -15.01 11.18
CA SER A 43 -22.09 -15.50 10.06
C SER A 43 -22.80 -14.39 9.28
N VAL A 44 -22.88 -13.17 9.83
CA VAL A 44 -23.56 -12.04 9.18
C VAL A 44 -22.71 -10.79 9.29
N VAL A 45 -22.22 -10.36 8.14
CA VAL A 45 -21.59 -9.06 7.89
C VAL A 45 -22.43 -8.43 6.77
N ALA A 46 -23.33 -7.53 7.13
CA ALA A 46 -24.38 -7.03 6.25
C ALA A 46 -23.86 -5.98 5.27
N ASN A 47 -22.92 -5.14 5.72
CA ASN A 47 -22.25 -4.12 4.91
C ASN A 47 -20.73 -4.30 4.98
N LEU A 48 -20.05 -3.70 4.01
CA LEU A 48 -18.60 -3.52 4.08
C LEU A 48 -18.23 -2.84 5.41
N ASP A 49 -17.21 -3.37 6.08
CA ASP A 49 -16.67 -2.86 7.35
C ASP A 49 -17.64 -2.90 8.55
N ASP A 50 -18.68 -3.74 8.53
CA ASP A 50 -19.38 -4.05 9.79
C ASP A 50 -18.38 -4.62 10.81
N VAL A 51 -18.63 -4.39 12.10
CA VAL A 51 -17.57 -4.46 13.12
C VAL A 51 -17.78 -5.52 14.19
N VAL A 52 -16.68 -6.12 14.63
CA VAL A 52 -16.53 -6.81 15.92
C VAL A 52 -15.35 -6.24 16.70
N THR A 53 -15.35 -6.40 18.01
CA THR A 53 -14.25 -5.95 18.88
C THR A 53 -13.64 -7.12 19.63
N LEU A 54 -12.31 -7.26 19.58
CA LEU A 54 -11.58 -8.24 20.40
C LEU A 54 -11.81 -7.96 21.89
N PRO A 55 -11.76 -8.99 22.75
CA PRO A 55 -11.75 -8.77 24.19
C PRO A 55 -10.46 -8.04 24.61
N GLU A 56 -10.42 -7.49 25.84
CA GLU A 56 -9.21 -6.84 26.36
C GLU A 56 -7.98 -7.75 26.26
N ALA A 57 -6.84 -7.22 25.83
CA ALA A 57 -5.61 -7.99 25.72
C ALA A 57 -5.15 -8.49 27.09
N VAL A 58 -4.86 -9.78 27.18
CA VAL A 58 -4.20 -10.39 28.33
C VAL A 58 -3.15 -11.35 27.82
N ALA A 59 -1.92 -11.30 28.35
CA ALA A 59 -0.83 -12.13 27.88
C ALA A 59 -1.19 -13.62 27.91
N GLY A 60 -1.01 -14.31 26.78
CA GLY A 60 -1.36 -15.71 26.57
C GLY A 60 -2.82 -15.95 26.16
N ARG A 61 -3.63 -14.89 25.94
CA ARG A 61 -4.98 -15.03 25.39
C ARG A 61 -4.91 -15.29 23.89
N GLU A 62 -5.68 -16.27 23.44
CA GLU A 62 -5.90 -16.56 22.01
C GLU A 62 -7.35 -16.23 21.64
N THR A 63 -7.59 -15.79 20.42
CA THR A 63 -8.93 -15.56 19.88
C THR A 63 -8.93 -15.80 18.38
N THR A 64 -9.74 -16.75 17.93
CA THR A 64 -9.97 -17.06 16.52
C THR A 64 -11.29 -16.43 16.08
N ILE A 65 -11.27 -15.80 14.91
CA ILE A 65 -12.44 -15.21 14.25
C ILE A 65 -12.57 -15.86 12.87
N VAL A 66 -13.78 -16.25 12.52
CA VAL A 66 -14.16 -16.73 11.18
C VAL A 66 -15.20 -15.76 10.62
N ASN A 67 -14.97 -15.22 9.43
CA ASN A 67 -15.94 -14.40 8.72
C ASN A 67 -16.67 -15.24 7.67
N ASP A 68 -17.83 -15.79 8.02
CA ASP A 68 -18.72 -16.48 7.07
C ASP A 68 -19.83 -15.54 6.54
N GLY A 69 -19.70 -14.23 6.80
CA GLY A 69 -20.58 -13.18 6.30
C GLY A 69 -20.34 -12.84 4.84
N ALA A 70 -21.21 -12.02 4.25
CA ALA A 70 -21.19 -11.71 2.81
C ALA A 70 -20.19 -10.60 2.41
N ASN A 71 -19.59 -9.90 3.36
CA ASN A 71 -18.70 -8.75 3.13
C ASN A 71 -17.47 -8.85 4.04
N THR A 72 -16.45 -8.02 3.77
CA THR A 72 -15.27 -7.83 4.62
C THR A 72 -15.66 -7.36 6.02
N LEU A 73 -15.12 -8.04 7.03
CA LEU A 73 -15.33 -7.75 8.45
C LEU A 73 -14.25 -6.78 8.96
N GLN A 74 -14.64 -5.75 9.70
CA GLN A 74 -13.70 -4.90 10.43
C GLN A 74 -13.52 -5.40 11.87
N ILE A 75 -12.28 -5.59 12.30
CA ILE A 75 -11.93 -6.10 13.62
C ILE A 75 -11.16 -5.03 14.37
N PHE A 76 -11.74 -4.50 15.45
CA PHE A 76 -11.03 -3.57 16.34
C PHE A 76 -10.39 -4.29 17.53
N PRO A 77 -9.24 -3.78 18.03
CA PRO A 77 -8.79 -4.12 19.38
C PRO A 77 -9.75 -3.53 20.42
N ALA A 78 -9.69 -4.01 21.66
CA ALA A 78 -10.29 -3.29 22.78
C ALA A 78 -9.62 -1.90 22.93
N SER A 79 -10.33 -0.94 23.52
CA SER A 79 -9.82 0.43 23.66
C SER A 79 -8.50 0.46 24.46
N GLY A 80 -7.44 0.97 23.84
CA GLY A 80 -6.09 1.05 24.39
C GLY A 80 -5.15 -0.04 23.88
N ASP A 81 -5.67 -1.05 23.20
CA ASP A 81 -4.89 -2.17 22.68
C ASP A 81 -4.45 -1.93 21.22
N ASP A 82 -3.46 -2.70 20.79
CA ASP A 82 -2.83 -2.64 19.47
C ASP A 82 -2.83 -4.02 18.79
N LEU A 83 -3.27 -4.08 17.53
CA LEU A 83 -3.25 -5.29 16.68
C LEU A 83 -1.97 -5.46 15.85
N GLY A 84 -1.03 -4.52 15.95
CA GLY A 84 0.16 -4.40 15.12
C GLY A 84 0.13 -3.23 14.12
N ASN A 85 -0.97 -2.47 14.07
CA ASN A 85 -1.15 -1.30 13.19
C ASN A 85 -1.22 0.02 13.99
N GLY A 86 -1.00 -0.03 15.31
CA GLY A 86 -1.15 1.09 16.23
C GLY A 86 -2.34 0.97 17.18
N ILE A 87 -2.31 1.77 18.24
CA ILE A 87 -3.34 1.77 19.29
C ILE A 87 -4.71 2.14 18.70
N ASN A 88 -5.73 1.33 19.00
CA ASN A 88 -7.12 1.52 18.53
C ASN A 88 -7.32 1.44 17.01
N ILE A 89 -6.34 0.96 16.27
CA ILE A 89 -6.45 0.80 14.81
C ILE A 89 -6.97 -0.61 14.50
N SER A 90 -8.02 -0.69 13.67
CA SER A 90 -8.61 -1.95 13.24
C SER A 90 -7.72 -2.69 12.23
N THR A 91 -8.03 -3.97 12.03
CA THR A 91 -7.68 -4.73 10.83
C THR A 91 -8.96 -5.20 10.13
N GLN A 92 -8.83 -5.72 8.91
CA GLN A 92 -9.92 -6.34 8.18
C GLN A 92 -9.73 -7.86 8.12
N LEU A 93 -10.81 -8.57 7.76
CA LEU A 93 -10.83 -9.99 7.44
C LEU A 93 -11.84 -10.22 6.33
N GLU A 94 -11.37 -10.67 5.18
CA GLU A 94 -12.20 -10.97 4.01
C GLU A 94 -13.28 -12.05 4.26
N THR A 95 -14.27 -12.13 3.37
CA THR A 95 -15.33 -13.14 3.45
C THR A 95 -14.78 -14.55 3.22
N ASN A 96 -15.29 -15.51 4.00
CA ASN A 96 -14.86 -16.92 4.05
C ASN A 96 -13.41 -17.11 4.53
N GLU A 97 -12.85 -16.13 5.24
CA GLU A 97 -11.52 -16.22 5.84
C GLU A 97 -11.58 -16.38 7.36
N GLN A 98 -10.48 -16.87 7.94
CA GLN A 98 -10.27 -16.97 9.38
C GLN A 98 -8.93 -16.36 9.80
N VAL A 99 -8.90 -15.82 11.01
CA VAL A 99 -7.69 -15.26 11.64
C VAL A 99 -7.61 -15.69 13.10
N GLU A 100 -6.42 -16.02 13.57
CA GLU A 100 -6.08 -16.33 14.94
C GLU A 100 -5.18 -15.23 15.52
N PHE A 101 -5.64 -14.61 16.60
CA PHE A 101 -4.90 -13.64 17.36
C PHE A 101 -4.35 -14.27 18.63
N ILE A 102 -3.12 -13.91 19.00
CA ILE A 102 -2.52 -14.17 20.31
C ILE A 102 -2.05 -12.87 20.94
N SER A 103 -2.35 -12.68 22.22
CA SER A 103 -1.87 -11.53 22.99
C SER A 103 -0.57 -11.87 23.72
N PHE A 104 0.44 -11.00 23.58
CA PHE A 104 1.74 -11.13 24.25
C PHE A 104 1.86 -10.23 25.49
N SER A 105 0.93 -9.31 25.69
CA SER A 105 0.96 -8.34 26.79
C SER A 105 -0.46 -8.01 27.27
N SER A 106 -0.60 -7.02 28.14
CA SER A 106 -1.92 -6.50 28.52
C SER A 106 -2.52 -5.54 27.50
N THR A 107 -1.82 -5.25 26.39
CA THR A 107 -2.24 -4.25 25.39
C THR A 107 -1.89 -4.61 23.95
N THR A 108 -1.30 -5.78 23.67
CA THR A 108 -0.73 -6.08 22.35
C THR A 108 -1.14 -7.46 21.87
N TRP A 109 -1.86 -7.46 20.76
CA TRP A 109 -2.22 -8.63 19.97
C TRP A 109 -1.25 -8.80 18.79
N LYS A 110 -1.15 -10.03 18.29
CA LYS A 110 -0.47 -10.41 17.06
C LYS A 110 -1.31 -11.45 16.33
N ILE A 111 -1.26 -11.42 15.01
CA ILE A 111 -1.82 -12.49 14.18
C ILE A 111 -0.84 -13.67 14.22
N GLU A 112 -1.31 -14.82 14.68
CA GLU A 112 -0.54 -16.07 14.71
C GLU A 112 -0.75 -16.88 13.44
N ALA A 113 -1.99 -16.91 12.93
CA ALA A 113 -2.34 -17.54 11.68
C ALA A 113 -3.49 -16.80 11.01
N SER A 114 -3.50 -16.76 9.69
CA SER A 114 -4.64 -16.31 8.88
C SER A 114 -4.73 -17.16 7.63
N THR A 115 -5.95 -17.37 7.13
CA THR A 115 -6.16 -17.91 5.77
C THR A 115 -6.19 -16.81 4.71
N GLU A 116 -6.38 -15.55 5.13
CA GLU A 116 -6.34 -14.39 4.25
C GLU A 116 -4.94 -14.22 3.64
N ILE A 117 -4.90 -14.17 2.31
CA ILE A 117 -3.68 -13.89 1.57
C ILE A 117 -3.53 -12.38 1.47
N PHE A 118 -2.46 -11.83 2.05
CA PHE A 118 -2.16 -10.40 1.90
C PHE A 118 -1.96 -10.06 0.42
N HIS A 119 -2.61 -9.00 -0.01
CA HIS A 119 -2.62 -8.55 -1.39
C HIS A 119 -2.88 -7.05 -1.44
N ALA A 120 -2.63 -6.45 -2.59
CA ALA A 120 -2.97 -5.06 -2.81
C ALA A 120 -3.20 -4.79 -4.30
N GLU A 121 -4.15 -3.91 -4.58
CA GLU A 121 -4.40 -3.38 -5.91
C GLU A 121 -4.55 -1.86 -5.87
N MET A 122 -3.98 -1.20 -6.88
CA MET A 122 -4.35 0.15 -7.27
C MET A 122 -4.66 0.15 -8.77
N HIS A 123 -5.69 0.88 -9.17
CA HIS A 123 -6.14 0.92 -10.55
C HIS A 123 -6.68 2.29 -10.93
N ASP A 124 -6.73 2.54 -12.24
CA ASP A 124 -7.41 3.68 -12.85
C ASP A 124 -8.19 3.13 -14.05
N GLU A 125 -9.43 3.58 -14.21
CA GLU A 125 -10.31 3.20 -15.32
C GLU A 125 -10.63 4.47 -16.11
N ASP A 126 -10.39 4.44 -17.42
CA ASP A 126 -10.73 5.54 -18.34
C ASP A 126 -10.04 6.89 -18.03
N ASN A 127 -8.78 6.90 -17.59
CA ASN A 127 -8.04 8.16 -17.43
C ASN A 127 -7.81 8.86 -18.77
N SER A 128 -8.38 10.06 -18.91
CA SER A 128 -8.19 10.90 -20.09
C SER A 128 -7.05 11.91 -19.95
N ASP A 129 -6.50 12.07 -18.74
CA ASP A 129 -5.53 13.11 -18.46
C ASP A 129 -4.12 12.64 -18.82
N ALA A 130 -3.46 13.40 -19.68
CA ALA A 130 -2.09 13.11 -20.09
C ALA A 130 -1.13 13.36 -18.92
N PHE A 131 -0.29 12.38 -18.63
CA PHE A 131 0.80 12.56 -17.70
C PHE A 131 1.93 13.35 -18.36
N VAL A 132 2.34 14.44 -17.71
CA VAL A 132 3.25 15.44 -18.28
C VAL A 132 4.69 14.99 -18.14
N ILE A 133 5.38 14.79 -19.26
CA ILE A 133 6.78 14.40 -19.29
C ILE A 133 7.67 15.62 -19.40
N ALA A 134 8.40 15.92 -18.32
CA ALA A 134 9.15 17.16 -18.22
C ALA A 134 10.41 17.18 -19.12
N ALA A 135 11.11 16.06 -19.26
CA ALA A 135 12.23 15.92 -20.21
C ALA A 135 12.49 14.46 -20.63
N GLN A 136 13.30 14.30 -21.68
CA GLN A 136 13.78 13.01 -22.17
C GLN A 136 14.65 12.31 -21.11
N ASN A 137 14.51 10.99 -20.99
CA ASN A 137 15.24 10.12 -20.05
C ASN A 137 15.06 10.50 -18.57
N ASN A 138 14.08 11.34 -18.24
CA ASN A 138 13.69 11.60 -16.86
C ASN A 138 12.66 10.56 -16.43
N VAL A 139 12.99 9.87 -15.34
CA VAL A 139 12.08 8.96 -14.64
C VAL A 139 11.02 9.78 -13.90
N GLN A 140 9.76 9.38 -14.03
CA GLN A 140 8.66 10.11 -13.45
C GLN A 140 7.67 9.16 -12.78
N GLY A 141 7.38 9.46 -11.51
CA GLY A 141 6.44 8.69 -10.71
C GLY A 141 5.03 8.90 -11.21
N TYR A 142 4.37 7.83 -11.65
CA TYR A 142 3.02 7.94 -12.20
C TYR A 142 2.01 8.28 -11.10
N HIS A 143 1.19 9.28 -11.38
CA HIS A 143 0.03 9.65 -10.60
C HIS A 143 -1.05 10.25 -11.51
N SER A 144 -2.30 10.10 -11.13
CA SER A 144 -3.46 10.69 -11.81
C SER A 144 -4.50 11.05 -10.75
N ALA A 145 -5.51 11.83 -11.13
CA ALA A 145 -6.66 12.08 -10.27
C ALA A 145 -7.65 10.90 -10.27
N GLY A 146 -7.53 9.97 -11.23
CA GLY A 146 -8.40 8.80 -11.40
C GLY A 146 -7.92 7.55 -10.66
N LEU A 147 -6.63 7.48 -10.29
CA LEU A 147 -6.07 6.36 -9.54
C LEU A 147 -6.78 6.19 -8.19
N VAL A 148 -7.29 4.98 -7.99
CA VAL A 148 -8.04 4.58 -6.80
C VAL A 148 -7.49 3.28 -6.21
N MET A 149 -7.82 3.06 -4.95
CA MET A 149 -7.57 1.81 -4.25
C MET A 149 -8.48 0.70 -4.82
N GLY A 150 -7.89 -0.45 -5.14
CA GLY A 150 -8.62 -1.69 -5.37
C GLY A 150 -8.81 -2.48 -4.08
N ASP A 151 -8.77 -3.81 -4.19
CA ASP A 151 -8.80 -4.69 -3.02
C ASP A 151 -7.44 -4.68 -2.31
N VAL A 152 -7.45 -4.56 -0.97
CA VAL A 152 -6.22 -4.49 -0.17
C VAL A 152 -6.38 -5.26 1.14
N ALA A 153 -5.40 -6.10 1.43
CA ALA A 153 -5.25 -6.79 2.71
C ALA A 153 -3.84 -6.55 3.25
N GLY A 154 -3.73 -5.78 4.34
CA GLY A 154 -2.44 -5.46 4.98
C GLY A 154 -1.61 -4.38 4.27
N TRP A 155 -2.24 -3.62 3.36
CA TRP A 155 -1.63 -2.53 2.61
C TRP A 155 -2.47 -1.25 2.72
N VAL A 156 -1.84 -0.11 2.44
CA VAL A 156 -2.47 1.21 2.42
C VAL A 156 -2.19 1.86 1.07
N PHE A 157 -3.24 2.35 0.41
CA PHE A 157 -3.12 3.15 -0.79
C PHE A 157 -2.92 4.64 -0.45
N ASP A 158 -2.00 5.27 -1.16
CA ASP A 158 -1.79 6.71 -1.17
C ASP A 158 -1.85 7.19 -2.63
N ALA A 159 -2.76 8.11 -2.94
CA ALA A 159 -2.92 8.68 -4.29
C ALA A 159 -1.74 9.60 -4.69
N GLY A 160 -0.84 9.90 -3.76
CA GLY A 160 0.33 10.74 -3.99
C GLY A 160 -0.07 12.16 -4.41
N GLY A 161 0.51 12.63 -5.52
CA GLY A 161 0.20 13.94 -6.09
C GLY A 161 -1.21 14.06 -6.69
N ALA A 162 -1.95 12.95 -6.82
CA ALA A 162 -3.32 12.91 -7.35
C ALA A 162 -3.50 13.71 -8.65
N GLY A 163 -2.55 13.55 -9.59
CA GLY A 163 -2.54 14.27 -10.87
C GLY A 163 -1.85 15.64 -10.85
N THR A 164 -1.32 16.08 -9.71
CA THR A 164 -0.66 17.39 -9.55
C THR A 164 0.84 17.26 -9.35
N SER A 165 1.60 17.73 -10.34
CA SER A 165 3.04 17.97 -10.22
C SER A 165 3.34 19.27 -9.49
N PHE A 166 4.42 19.31 -8.71
CA PHE A 166 4.83 20.48 -7.93
C PHE A 166 6.13 21.09 -8.48
N PRO A 167 6.14 22.38 -8.85
CA PRO A 167 7.38 23.05 -9.23
C PRO A 167 8.34 23.17 -8.03
N ILE A 168 9.60 22.81 -8.25
CA ILE A 168 10.71 23.02 -7.33
C ILE A 168 11.19 24.47 -7.49
N ALA A 169 11.07 25.24 -6.42
CA ALA A 169 11.49 26.64 -6.34
C ALA A 169 13.00 26.80 -6.12
N SER A 170 13.61 25.90 -5.34
CA SER A 170 15.06 25.89 -5.10
C SER A 170 15.55 24.60 -4.48
N ILE A 171 16.84 24.31 -4.71
CA ILE A 171 17.63 23.29 -4.00
C ILE A 171 18.72 23.96 -3.16
N ALA A 172 18.92 23.47 -1.95
CA ALA A 172 19.96 23.92 -1.03
C ALA A 172 20.66 22.74 -0.35
N ASP A 173 21.89 22.95 0.12
CA ASP A 173 22.63 21.97 0.91
C ASP A 173 21.94 21.72 2.26
N ALA A 174 21.59 20.47 2.58
CA ALA A 174 21.11 20.07 3.90
C ALA A 174 22.25 19.52 4.80
N GLY A 175 23.46 19.39 4.25
CA GLY A 175 24.59 18.73 4.88
C GLY A 175 24.47 17.20 4.84
N SER A 176 25.55 16.52 5.25
CA SER A 176 25.60 15.05 5.39
C SER A 176 25.29 14.24 4.11
N GLY A 177 25.42 14.85 2.92
CA GLY A 177 25.09 14.19 1.65
C GLY A 177 23.60 14.23 1.29
N ASP A 178 22.85 15.13 1.90
CA ASP A 178 21.45 15.39 1.60
C ASP A 178 21.25 16.79 1.00
N ILE A 179 20.17 16.95 0.25
CA ILE A 179 19.67 18.26 -0.19
C ILE A 179 18.36 18.60 0.51
N THR A 180 18.10 19.90 0.67
CA THR A 180 16.76 20.43 0.97
C THR A 180 16.14 20.90 -0.34
N VAL A 181 14.95 20.41 -0.64
CA VAL A 181 14.16 20.83 -1.78
C VAL A 181 13.04 21.73 -1.29
N THR A 182 12.90 22.91 -1.91
CA THR A 182 11.79 23.83 -1.67
C THR A 182 10.85 23.79 -2.85
N THR A 183 9.57 23.53 -2.60
CA THR A 183 8.51 23.57 -3.62
C THR A 183 7.81 24.93 -3.61
N THR A 184 7.14 25.27 -4.72
CA THR A 184 6.41 26.55 -4.86
C THR A 184 5.09 26.59 -4.07
N GLY A 185 4.61 25.45 -3.58
CA GLY A 185 3.34 25.33 -2.84
C GLY A 185 3.40 24.21 -1.79
N THR A 186 2.32 24.03 -1.03
CA THR A 186 2.24 22.95 -0.04
C THR A 186 2.18 21.60 -0.74
N HIS A 187 3.12 20.70 -0.41
CA HIS A 187 3.27 19.42 -1.11
C HIS A 187 2.58 18.22 -0.44
N GLY A 188 2.13 18.33 0.82
CA GLY A 188 1.45 17.22 1.52
C GLY A 188 2.32 16.03 1.93
N LEU A 189 3.55 15.92 1.39
CA LEU A 189 4.51 14.85 1.72
C LEU A 189 4.71 14.57 3.22
N ALA A 190 4.91 13.30 3.51
CA ALA A 190 5.38 12.72 4.76
C ALA A 190 6.77 12.07 4.60
N ILE A 191 7.39 11.72 5.73
CA ILE A 191 8.65 10.94 5.74
C ILE A 191 8.36 9.54 5.16
N GLY A 192 9.25 9.07 4.28
CA GLY A 192 9.11 7.78 3.62
C GLY A 192 8.36 7.82 2.29
N ASP A 193 7.79 8.97 1.91
CA ASP A 193 7.16 9.11 0.59
C ASP A 193 8.19 8.99 -0.53
N ILE A 194 7.76 8.39 -1.64
CA ILE A 194 8.53 8.36 -2.87
C ILE A 194 8.25 9.66 -3.61
N VAL A 195 9.29 10.29 -4.15
CA VAL A 195 9.17 11.43 -5.08
C VAL A 195 10.09 11.21 -6.27
N THR A 196 9.70 11.72 -7.44
CA THR A 196 10.60 11.85 -8.58
C THR A 196 10.93 13.30 -8.83
N HIS A 197 12.19 13.58 -9.12
CA HIS A 197 12.66 14.90 -9.53
C HIS A 197 13.00 14.87 -11.00
N SER A 198 12.50 15.86 -11.74
CA SER A 198 12.70 15.99 -13.19
C SER A 198 12.94 17.44 -13.62
N ASN A 199 13.49 17.61 -14.83
CA ASN A 199 13.77 18.92 -15.45
C ASN A 199 14.66 19.85 -14.60
N LEU A 200 15.68 19.28 -13.96
CA LEU A 200 16.80 19.93 -13.31
C LEU A 200 18.03 19.93 -14.22
N SER A 201 18.88 20.93 -14.04
CA SER A 201 20.14 21.06 -14.77
C SER A 201 21.21 20.10 -14.25
N ASP A 202 21.19 19.77 -12.96
CA ASP A 202 22.13 18.82 -12.35
C ASP A 202 21.54 17.41 -12.27
N ALA A 203 22.16 16.47 -12.98
CA ALA A 203 21.77 15.05 -12.98
C ALA A 203 21.90 14.37 -11.61
N ALA A 204 22.62 14.94 -10.64
CA ALA A 204 22.65 14.43 -9.26
C ALA A 204 21.32 14.65 -8.52
N TYR A 205 20.46 15.55 -9.01
CA TYR A 205 19.14 15.83 -8.45
C TYR A 205 18.01 15.14 -9.22
N GLU A 206 18.33 14.45 -10.31
CA GLU A 206 17.38 13.75 -11.15
C GLU A 206 17.20 12.31 -10.68
N GLY A 207 15.96 11.82 -10.63
CA GLY A 207 15.71 10.42 -10.28
C GLY A 207 14.53 10.19 -9.34
N VAL A 208 14.52 9.01 -8.73
CA VAL A 208 13.54 8.59 -7.72
C VAL A 208 14.20 8.66 -6.34
N PHE A 209 13.54 9.30 -5.38
CA PHE A 209 14.05 9.53 -4.03
C PHE A 209 13.01 9.15 -2.98
N VAL A 210 13.49 8.86 -1.77
CA VAL A 210 12.66 8.71 -0.57
C VAL A 210 12.82 9.96 0.30
N VAL A 211 11.70 10.55 0.70
CA VAL A 211 11.66 11.71 1.60
C VAL A 211 12.21 11.32 2.98
N LYS A 212 13.27 11.99 3.44
CA LYS A 212 13.90 11.73 4.75
C LYS A 212 13.30 12.56 5.87
N THR A 213 13.08 13.85 5.61
CA THR A 213 12.49 14.78 6.57
C THR A 213 11.59 15.77 5.85
N VAL A 214 10.61 16.30 6.58
CA VAL A 214 9.69 17.34 6.09
C VAL A 214 9.74 18.52 7.07
N PRO A 215 10.73 19.44 6.95
CA PRO A 215 10.90 20.53 7.90
C PRO A 215 9.73 21.53 7.90
N THR A 216 9.09 21.73 6.75
CA THR A 216 7.93 22.62 6.59
C THR A 216 6.95 22.02 5.58
N THR A 217 5.79 22.64 5.40
CA THR A 217 4.81 22.21 4.39
C THR A 217 5.27 22.39 2.93
N THR A 218 6.35 23.12 2.70
CA THR A 218 6.89 23.43 1.37
C THR A 218 8.34 22.97 1.20
N THR A 219 8.93 22.33 2.22
CA THR A 219 10.32 21.85 2.17
C THR A 219 10.44 20.43 2.68
N TYR A 220 11.29 19.66 2.02
CA TYR A 220 11.66 18.31 2.44
C TYR A 220 13.12 18.03 2.11
N THR A 221 13.67 16.94 2.65
CA THR A 221 15.04 16.50 2.34
C THR A 221 15.08 15.13 1.71
N VAL A 222 16.06 14.90 0.84
CA VAL A 222 16.37 13.61 0.20
C VAL A 222 17.88 13.40 0.16
N THR A 223 18.32 12.16 0.01
CA THR A 223 19.75 11.84 -0.17
C THR A 223 20.19 12.20 -1.58
N ALA A 224 20.89 13.32 -1.72
CA ALA A 224 21.59 13.71 -2.95
C ALA A 224 22.75 14.66 -2.58
N VAL A 225 23.83 14.63 -3.36
CA VAL A 225 25.00 15.47 -3.08
C VAL A 225 24.74 16.87 -3.63
N PHE A 226 24.75 17.88 -2.77
CA PHE A 226 24.60 19.26 -3.20
C PHE A 226 25.79 19.74 -4.05
N THR A 227 25.49 20.29 -5.22
CA THR A 227 26.45 20.85 -6.18
C THR A 227 26.13 22.32 -6.47
N ALA A 228 24.86 22.66 -6.67
CA ALA A 228 24.36 24.00 -6.94
C ALA A 228 22.86 24.13 -6.59
N THR A 229 22.35 25.36 -6.52
CA THR A 229 20.91 25.62 -6.50
C THR A 229 20.33 25.42 -7.89
N ASP A 230 19.16 24.79 -7.96
CA ASP A 230 18.48 24.45 -9.19
C ASP A 230 16.95 24.54 -9.04
N THR A 231 16.23 24.45 -10.15
CA THR A 231 14.76 24.43 -10.25
C THR A 231 14.33 23.30 -11.16
N GLY A 232 13.13 22.75 -10.93
CA GLY A 232 12.60 21.66 -11.74
C GLY A 232 11.19 21.29 -11.31
N THR A 233 10.84 20.02 -11.45
CA THR A 233 9.53 19.46 -11.10
C THR A 233 9.71 18.33 -10.11
N MET A 234 8.79 18.24 -9.15
CA MET A 234 8.62 17.09 -8.28
C MET A 234 7.26 16.46 -8.53
N ASP A 235 7.25 15.14 -8.71
CA ASP A 235 6.05 14.33 -8.76
C ASP A 235 6.05 13.35 -7.58
N GLN A 236 4.91 13.19 -6.93
CA GLN A 236 4.69 12.16 -5.92
C GLN A 236 3.85 11.06 -6.57
N PRO A 237 4.42 9.90 -6.94
CA PRO A 237 3.63 8.80 -7.49
C PRO A 237 2.55 8.34 -6.51
N ALA A 238 1.49 7.73 -7.05
CA ALA A 238 0.63 6.90 -6.22
C ALA A 238 1.39 5.67 -5.72
N THR A 239 1.13 5.27 -4.48
CA THR A 239 1.85 4.15 -3.84
C THR A 239 0.91 3.18 -3.14
N LEU A 240 1.33 1.92 -3.12
CA LEU A 240 0.86 0.91 -2.19
C LEU A 240 1.93 0.74 -1.12
N SER A 241 1.57 1.00 0.14
CA SER A 241 2.47 0.92 1.30
C SER A 241 2.11 -0.29 2.15
N VAL A 242 3.11 -1.10 2.50
CA VAL A 242 2.90 -2.34 3.26
C VAL A 242 2.91 -2.10 4.78
N ASN A 243 1.99 -2.75 5.49
CA ASN A 243 1.98 -2.74 6.95
C ASN A 243 2.91 -3.83 7.53
N ASP A 244 3.25 -3.71 8.82
CA ASP A 244 4.17 -4.61 9.52
C ASP A 244 3.79 -6.10 9.43
N ILE A 245 2.50 -6.39 9.36
CA ILE A 245 1.96 -7.76 9.31
C ILE A 245 2.07 -8.39 7.90
N ALA A 246 2.21 -7.58 6.87
CA ALA A 246 2.16 -7.98 5.47
C ALA A 246 3.56 -8.16 4.84
N VAL A 247 4.63 -8.16 5.63
CA VAL A 247 6.01 -8.42 5.15
C VAL A 247 6.15 -9.81 4.54
N GLY A 248 6.77 -9.93 3.37
CA GLY A 248 6.97 -11.22 2.69
C GLY A 248 7.36 -11.10 1.22
N ALA A 249 7.40 -12.23 0.51
CA ALA A 249 7.59 -12.25 -0.94
C ALA A 249 6.25 -12.09 -1.64
N TYR A 250 6.20 -11.23 -2.66
CA TYR A 250 5.01 -10.94 -3.44
C TYR A 250 5.26 -11.20 -4.92
N ALA A 251 4.30 -11.84 -5.59
CA ALA A 251 4.16 -11.66 -7.02
C ALA A 251 3.59 -10.27 -7.26
N ILE A 252 4.27 -9.49 -8.10
CA ILE A 252 3.78 -8.21 -8.58
C ILE A 252 3.49 -8.32 -10.08
N ASP A 253 2.34 -7.81 -10.48
CA ASP A 253 1.98 -7.62 -11.88
C ASP A 253 1.42 -6.22 -12.10
N TYR A 254 1.68 -5.68 -13.28
CA TYR A 254 0.96 -4.52 -13.78
C TYR A 254 0.55 -4.76 -15.22
N SER A 255 -0.60 -4.21 -15.57
CA SER A 255 -1.06 -4.08 -16.94
C SER A 255 -1.60 -2.69 -17.14
N LEU A 256 -1.23 -2.07 -18.26
CA LEU A 256 -1.71 -0.76 -18.64
C LEU A 256 -2.03 -0.69 -20.12
N SER A 257 -2.92 0.24 -20.45
CA SER A 257 -3.23 0.69 -21.81
C SER A 257 -2.91 2.18 -21.91
N GLY A 258 -2.66 2.68 -23.12
CA GLY A 258 -2.47 4.11 -23.28
C GLY A 258 -2.02 4.55 -24.65
N THR A 259 -1.92 5.87 -24.78
CA THR A 259 -1.59 6.57 -26.02
C THR A 259 -0.48 7.59 -25.80
N THR A 260 0.34 7.81 -26.84
CA THR A 260 1.37 8.85 -26.83
C THR A 260 0.87 10.15 -27.49
N ALA A 261 1.30 11.31 -26.98
CA ALA A 261 0.98 12.59 -27.58
C ALA A 261 1.80 12.90 -28.86
N THR A 262 2.98 12.30 -29.01
CA THR A 262 3.95 12.65 -30.07
C THR A 262 4.37 11.43 -30.89
N ASN A 263 4.95 11.68 -32.07
CA ASN A 263 5.35 10.61 -32.99
C ASN A 263 6.71 10.03 -32.60
N ASN A 264 6.90 8.74 -32.86
CA ASN A 264 8.17 8.04 -32.69
C ASN A 264 8.74 8.12 -31.27
N GLU A 265 7.91 7.87 -30.26
CA GLU A 265 8.31 7.83 -28.85
C GLU A 265 8.51 6.40 -28.34
N THR A 266 9.41 6.21 -27.39
CA THR A 266 9.71 4.93 -26.74
C THR A 266 9.56 5.14 -25.25
N PHE A 267 8.62 4.43 -24.66
CA PHE A 267 8.36 4.52 -23.23
C PHE A 267 8.86 3.27 -22.53
N ASP A 268 9.48 3.48 -21.38
CA ASP A 268 9.77 2.46 -20.40
C ASP A 268 8.79 2.58 -19.24
N PHE A 269 8.25 1.44 -18.82
CA PHE A 269 7.37 1.30 -17.66
C PHE A 269 8.03 0.34 -16.69
N GLU A 270 8.19 0.73 -15.43
CA GLU A 270 8.93 -0.04 -14.44
C GLU A 270 8.35 0.17 -13.04
N ILE A 271 8.27 -0.91 -12.26
CA ILE A 271 7.88 -0.80 -10.86
C ILE A 271 9.08 -0.42 -10.03
N TYR A 272 8.87 0.48 -9.09
CA TYR A 272 9.83 0.83 -8.05
C TYR A 272 9.31 0.36 -6.69
N ARG A 273 10.25 -0.05 -5.84
CA ARG A 273 10.05 -0.27 -4.41
C ARG A 273 10.94 0.74 -3.70
N ASN A 274 10.33 1.70 -3.02
CA ASN A 274 11.02 2.90 -2.53
C ASN A 274 11.76 3.60 -3.69
N ALA A 275 13.06 3.84 -3.57
CA ALA A 275 13.88 4.39 -4.66
C ALA A 275 14.53 3.34 -5.57
N ASP A 276 14.28 2.04 -5.33
CA ASP A 276 14.92 0.95 -6.07
C ASP A 276 14.01 0.39 -7.17
N LYS A 277 14.59 0.16 -8.35
CA LYS A 277 13.92 -0.55 -9.45
C LYS A 277 13.64 -2.01 -9.08
N VAL A 278 12.41 -2.47 -9.27
CA VAL A 278 12.07 -3.89 -9.14
C VAL A 278 12.46 -4.62 -10.42
N VAL A 279 13.58 -5.35 -10.34
CA VAL A 279 14.15 -6.10 -11.47
C VAL A 279 13.11 -7.02 -12.10
N GLY A 280 13.06 -7.03 -13.43
CA GLY A 280 12.15 -7.88 -14.21
C GLY A 280 10.82 -7.22 -14.56
N THR A 281 10.45 -6.11 -13.91
CA THR A 281 9.20 -5.39 -14.20
C THR A 281 9.31 -4.43 -15.38
N LYS A 282 10.52 -3.97 -15.74
CA LYS A 282 10.72 -3.04 -16.87
C LYS A 282 10.14 -3.57 -18.18
N ARG A 283 9.33 -2.78 -18.87
CA ARG A 283 8.84 -3.04 -20.22
C ARG A 283 8.99 -1.81 -21.10
N THR A 284 9.51 -2.02 -22.30
CA THR A 284 9.75 -0.97 -23.29
C THR A 284 8.77 -1.11 -24.44
N SER A 285 8.16 0.00 -24.87
CA SER A 285 7.22 0.01 -25.98
C SER A 285 7.44 1.22 -26.90
N LYS A 286 7.49 0.98 -28.22
CA LYS A 286 7.65 2.02 -29.25
C LYS A 286 6.30 2.39 -29.86
N PHE A 287 6.00 3.68 -29.92
CA PHE A 287 4.83 4.26 -30.56
C PHE A 287 5.26 5.03 -31.80
N GLY A 288 4.69 4.70 -32.97
CA GLY A 288 5.11 5.27 -34.25
C GLY A 288 4.49 6.65 -34.49
N THR A 289 3.23 6.82 -34.13
CA THR A 289 2.45 8.04 -34.34
C THR A 289 1.80 8.50 -33.04
N GLY A 290 1.62 9.81 -32.88
CA GLY A 290 0.77 10.40 -31.85
C GLY A 290 -0.64 9.82 -31.94
N GLY A 291 -1.18 9.40 -30.81
CA GLY A 291 -2.45 8.67 -30.72
C GLY A 291 -2.33 7.17 -30.99
N ASP A 292 -1.14 6.62 -31.29
CA ASP A 292 -0.97 5.17 -31.31
C ASP A 292 -1.31 4.60 -29.93
N PHE A 293 -2.14 3.56 -29.91
CA PHE A 293 -2.56 2.86 -28.71
C PHE A 293 -1.78 1.56 -28.52
N ARG A 294 -1.35 1.27 -27.29
CA ARG A 294 -0.75 -0.02 -26.94
C ARG A 294 -1.08 -0.45 -25.52
N THR A 295 -1.00 -1.76 -25.32
CA THR A 295 -1.03 -2.38 -24.01
C THR A 295 0.36 -2.83 -23.60
N VAL A 296 0.73 -2.62 -22.34
CA VAL A 296 2.00 -3.04 -21.75
C VAL A 296 1.71 -3.80 -20.46
N ALA A 297 2.43 -4.91 -20.23
CA ALA A 297 2.30 -5.66 -18.98
C ALA A 297 3.66 -6.16 -18.49
N GLY A 298 3.90 -6.02 -17.19
CA GLY A 298 5.10 -6.49 -16.51
C GLY A 298 4.73 -7.34 -15.31
N CYS A 299 5.66 -8.20 -14.91
CA CYS A 299 5.53 -8.97 -13.68
C CYS A 299 6.90 -9.29 -13.10
N SER A 300 6.96 -9.53 -11.79
CA SER A 300 8.15 -10.02 -11.10
C SER A 300 7.77 -10.64 -9.75
N ILE A 301 8.77 -11.13 -9.03
CA ILE A 301 8.66 -11.47 -7.61
C ILE A 301 9.56 -10.51 -6.85
N VAL A 302 9.05 -9.95 -5.75
CA VAL A 302 9.76 -8.97 -4.94
C VAL A 302 9.58 -9.29 -3.46
N ASP A 303 10.68 -9.25 -2.69
CA ASP A 303 10.60 -9.26 -1.24
C ASP A 303 10.17 -7.87 -0.75
N ILE A 304 9.20 -7.80 0.14
CA ILE A 304 8.64 -6.56 0.68
C ILE A 304 8.88 -6.55 2.18
N ALA A 305 9.56 -5.52 2.66
CA ALA A 305 9.81 -5.24 4.08
C ALA A 305 8.77 -4.25 4.64
N SER A 306 8.66 -4.17 5.97
CA SER A 306 7.73 -3.25 6.64
C SER A 306 7.97 -1.81 6.19
N GLY A 307 6.90 -1.10 5.84
CA GLY A 307 6.96 0.29 5.39
C GLY A 307 7.45 0.50 3.95
N ASP A 308 7.82 -0.56 3.23
CA ASP A 308 8.12 -0.44 1.80
C ASP A 308 6.91 0.10 1.04
N LYS A 309 7.20 1.00 0.08
CA LYS A 309 6.21 1.57 -0.83
C LYS A 309 6.48 1.09 -2.25
N VAL A 310 5.43 0.78 -2.99
CA VAL A 310 5.51 0.31 -4.38
C VAL A 310 4.76 1.28 -5.29
N CYS A 311 5.37 1.66 -6.41
CA CYS A 311 4.74 2.54 -7.41
C CYS A 311 5.14 2.17 -8.84
N LEU A 312 4.36 2.68 -9.81
CA LEU A 312 4.75 2.69 -11.22
C LEU A 312 5.54 3.95 -11.55
N VAL A 313 6.62 3.77 -12.30
CA VAL A 313 7.43 4.85 -12.88
C VAL A 313 7.43 4.68 -14.40
N LEU A 314 7.40 5.81 -15.11
CA LEU A 314 7.53 5.85 -16.55
C LEU A 314 8.67 6.78 -16.99
N GLU A 315 9.25 6.49 -18.15
CA GLU A 315 10.34 7.26 -18.74
C GLU A 315 10.16 7.28 -20.26
N ASN A 316 10.26 8.47 -20.86
CA ASN A 316 10.32 8.59 -22.32
C ASN A 316 11.79 8.70 -22.77
N GLN A 317 12.24 7.72 -23.56
CA GLN A 317 13.61 7.59 -24.02
C GLN A 317 13.95 8.51 -25.22
N ASP A 318 12.95 9.07 -25.90
CA ASP A 318 13.15 9.79 -27.16
C ASP A 318 13.01 11.30 -26.99
N THR A 319 11.95 11.78 -26.33
CA THR A 319 11.69 13.22 -26.13
C THR A 319 10.97 13.51 -24.80
N ALA A 320 10.47 14.75 -24.63
CA ALA A 320 9.54 15.15 -23.57
C ALA A 320 8.06 14.89 -23.95
N GLY A 321 7.80 13.95 -24.85
CA GLY A 321 6.46 13.63 -25.34
C GLY A 321 5.62 12.97 -24.25
N ASN A 322 4.46 13.56 -23.94
CA ASN A 322 3.53 13.06 -22.91
C ASN A 322 2.94 11.68 -23.26
N PHE A 323 2.47 10.99 -22.22
CA PHE A 323 1.76 9.72 -22.32
C PHE A 323 0.46 9.78 -21.51
N THR A 324 -0.65 9.30 -22.09
CA THR A 324 -1.89 9.07 -21.36
C THR A 324 -2.01 7.58 -21.10
N ILE A 325 -1.88 7.18 -19.83
CA ILE A 325 -2.29 5.84 -19.39
C ILE A 325 -3.81 5.89 -19.27
N GLU A 326 -4.54 5.10 -20.06
CA GLU A 326 -6.00 5.10 -20.08
C GLU A 326 -6.55 4.15 -19.01
N ASP A 327 -6.06 2.91 -19.00
CA ASP A 327 -6.36 1.92 -17.96
C ASP A 327 -5.07 1.45 -17.33
N ILE A 328 -5.08 1.23 -16.02
CA ILE A 328 -3.99 0.57 -15.32
C ILE A 328 -4.52 -0.24 -14.15
N SER A 329 -3.90 -1.40 -13.92
CA SER A 329 -3.98 -2.13 -12.66
C SER A 329 -2.56 -2.54 -12.26
N VAL A 330 -2.21 -2.27 -11.01
CA VAL A 330 -1.00 -2.77 -10.35
C VAL A 330 -1.44 -3.63 -9.19
N ARG A 331 -1.03 -4.90 -9.19
CA ARG A 331 -1.44 -5.88 -8.19
C ARG A 331 -0.23 -6.55 -7.55
N LEU A 332 -0.38 -6.82 -6.26
CA LEU A 332 0.55 -7.56 -5.45
C LEU A 332 -0.20 -8.70 -4.77
N ILE A 333 0.32 -9.92 -4.84
CA ILE A 333 -0.24 -11.10 -4.16
C ILE A 333 0.89 -11.81 -3.44
N ARG A 334 0.73 -12.04 -2.13
CA ARG A 334 1.72 -12.73 -1.30
C ARG A 334 1.85 -14.20 -1.72
N LEU A 335 3.10 -14.69 -1.77
CA LEU A 335 3.47 -16.06 -2.13
C LEU A 335 3.56 -17.02 -0.93
#